data_AF-U1NWW7-F1
#
_entry.id   AF-U1NWW7-F1
#
_cell.length_a   1.000
_cell.length_b   1.000
_cell.length_c   1.000
_cell.angle_alpha   90.00
_cell.angle_beta   90.00
_cell.angle_gamma   90.00
#
_symmetry.space_group_name_H-M   'P 1'
#
loop_
_entity.id
_entity.type
_entity.pdbx_description
1 polymer ?
#
loop_
_entity_poly.entity_id
_entity_poly.type
_entity_poly.pdbx_seq_one_letter_code
_entity_poly.pdbx_strand_id
1 'polypeptide(L)'
;MAAGDEAVTTSQEIATSNDDSAASDEDGATGDDDDDGEIGNVGAALSTRFSDHDDRIEELLDRADTHEAKIDSLEAATAAHTDEIDAVKNTTKDHGETINTLAERTSQNEANIGDISDGIEAVADSLADLSDEADDRFEAADKQRDALAARIDDHADQLSDLAADIESISEDVATLEARLDDDGDIDERIADLEAEIDEFAQWREQITSTLMTVGGGDDE
;
A
#
# COMPACT_ATOMS: atom_id res chain seq x y z
N MET A 1 -27.57 -10.38 -50.90
CA MET A 1 -28.19 -11.72 -51.00
C MET A 1 -29.68 -11.47 -51.10
N ALA A 2 -30.21 -11.31 -52.32
CA ALA A 2 -30.74 -12.36 -53.22
C ALA A 2 -31.99 -13.02 -52.58
N ALA A 3 -33.19 -13.06 -53.16
CA ALA A 3 -33.71 -12.96 -54.54
C ALA A 3 -35.10 -12.26 -54.50
N GLY A 4 -35.70 -11.65 -55.52
CA GLY A 4 -36.02 -12.06 -56.90
C GLY A 4 -37.56 -11.92 -57.03
N ASP A 5 -38.12 -10.91 -57.70
CA ASP A 5 -38.37 -10.77 -59.15
C ASP A 5 -38.95 -12.04 -59.80
N GLU A 6 -40.23 -12.03 -60.16
CA GLU A 6 -40.69 -12.29 -61.53
C GLU A 6 -42.19 -12.03 -61.71
N ALA A 7 -42.55 -11.66 -62.93
CA ALA A 7 -43.83 -11.20 -63.38
C ALA A 7 -44.52 -12.23 -64.32
N VAL A 8 -45.69 -11.84 -64.86
CA VAL A 8 -46.11 -12.05 -66.27
C VAL A 8 -47.03 -13.25 -66.66
N THR A 9 -48.20 -12.84 -67.20
CA THR A 9 -49.03 -13.35 -68.32
C THR A 9 -50.12 -14.44 -68.20
N THR A 10 -51.37 -13.97 -68.42
CA THR A 10 -52.29 -14.24 -69.55
C THR A 10 -52.18 -15.56 -70.33
N SER A 11 -53.32 -16.25 -70.49
CA SER A 11 -53.72 -17.06 -71.65
C SER A 11 -55.19 -17.47 -71.50
N GLN A 12 -55.98 -17.78 -72.52
CA GLN A 12 -56.15 -17.35 -73.90
C GLN A 12 -57.44 -18.06 -74.37
N GLU A 13 -58.27 -17.30 -75.06
CA GLU A 13 -59.43 -17.70 -75.87
C GLU A 13 -59.16 -18.94 -76.76
N ILE A 14 -60.13 -19.89 -76.85
CA ILE A 14 -60.35 -20.70 -78.06
C ILE A 14 -61.85 -20.92 -78.25
N ALA A 15 -62.31 -20.52 -79.43
CA ALA A 15 -63.65 -20.64 -79.97
C ALA A 15 -63.79 -21.84 -80.94
N THR A 16 -65.05 -22.04 -81.36
CA THR A 16 -65.53 -22.71 -82.60
C THR A 16 -65.69 -24.25 -82.52
N SER A 17 -66.68 -24.92 -83.11
CA SER A 17 -67.79 -24.55 -84.02
C SER A 17 -68.61 -25.81 -84.37
N ASN A 18 -69.84 -25.60 -84.86
CA ASN A 18 -70.61 -26.42 -85.83
C ASN A 18 -71.39 -27.66 -85.31
N ASP A 19 -72.58 -28.01 -85.80
CA ASP A 19 -73.41 -27.57 -86.93
C ASP A 19 -74.83 -28.17 -86.79
N ASP A 20 -75.75 -27.64 -87.60
CA ASP A 20 -76.83 -28.35 -88.33
C ASP A 20 -78.27 -28.46 -87.74
N SER A 21 -79.10 -27.53 -88.22
CA SER A 21 -80.38 -27.74 -88.92
C SER A 21 -81.53 -28.54 -88.29
N ALA A 22 -82.68 -27.88 -88.12
CA ALA A 22 -83.82 -28.03 -89.05
C ALA A 22 -84.96 -27.08 -88.67
N ALA A 23 -85.49 -26.39 -89.68
CA ALA A 23 -86.69 -25.58 -89.61
C ALA A 23 -87.96 -26.45 -89.48
N SER A 24 -88.93 -25.95 -88.72
CA SER A 24 -90.35 -26.20 -88.96
C SER A 24 -91.13 -24.98 -88.52
N ASP A 25 -91.71 -24.30 -89.51
CA ASP A 25 -92.81 -23.35 -89.35
C ASP A 25 -93.93 -23.98 -88.50
N GLU A 26 -94.43 -23.25 -87.51
CA GLU A 26 -95.88 -23.20 -87.27
C GLU A 26 -96.27 -21.92 -86.53
N ASP A 27 -97.15 -21.20 -87.22
CA ASP A 27 -97.87 -19.98 -86.90
C ASP A 27 -98.77 -20.18 -85.67
N GLY A 28 -98.72 -19.29 -84.67
CA GLY A 28 -99.71 -19.31 -83.59
C GLY A 28 -99.38 -18.53 -82.32
N ALA A 29 -100.14 -17.46 -82.08
CA ALA A 29 -100.41 -16.79 -80.80
C ALA A 29 -99.33 -15.84 -80.24
N THR A 30 -99.29 -14.63 -80.79
CA THR A 30 -98.76 -13.43 -80.11
C THR A 30 -99.69 -13.03 -78.95
N GLY A 31 -99.24 -13.19 -77.71
CA GLY A 31 -99.89 -12.60 -76.54
C GLY A 31 -99.68 -13.34 -75.23
N ASP A 32 -98.43 -13.42 -74.76
CA ASP A 32 -98.07 -13.56 -73.32
C ASP A 32 -96.52 -13.49 -73.05
N ASP A 33 -95.65 -13.25 -74.04
CA ASP A 33 -94.18 -13.41 -73.89
C ASP A 33 -93.37 -12.16 -73.41
N ASP A 34 -93.95 -10.96 -73.33
CA ASP A 34 -93.19 -9.73 -72.97
C ASP A 34 -92.89 -9.64 -71.45
N ASP A 35 -93.82 -10.09 -70.60
CA ASP A 35 -93.64 -10.09 -69.13
C ASP A 35 -92.64 -11.19 -68.70
N ASP A 36 -92.62 -12.34 -69.40
CA ASP A 36 -91.71 -13.44 -69.12
C ASP A 36 -90.24 -13.10 -69.45
N GLY A 37 -90.01 -12.23 -70.44
CA GLY A 37 -88.68 -11.72 -70.79
C GLY A 37 -88.11 -10.74 -69.76
N GLU A 38 -88.94 -9.82 -69.23
CA GLU A 38 -88.53 -8.85 -68.21
C GLU A 38 -88.31 -9.54 -66.85
N ILE A 39 -89.18 -10.49 -66.48
CA ILE A 39 -89.02 -11.34 -65.30
C ILE A 39 -87.74 -12.19 -65.40
N GLY A 40 -87.44 -12.74 -66.57
CA GLY A 40 -86.20 -13.47 -66.83
C GLY A 40 -84.93 -12.62 -66.64
N ASN A 41 -84.95 -11.37 -67.11
CA ASN A 41 -83.82 -10.44 -66.97
C ASN A 41 -83.60 -10.01 -65.51
N VAL A 42 -84.67 -9.70 -64.79
CA VAL A 42 -84.61 -9.40 -63.35
C VAL A 42 -84.11 -10.62 -62.56
N GLY A 43 -84.56 -11.82 -62.91
CA GLY A 43 -84.06 -13.07 -62.34
C GLY A 43 -82.56 -13.26 -62.56
N ALA A 44 -82.07 -13.01 -63.76
CA ALA A 44 -80.64 -13.07 -64.09
C ALA A 44 -79.82 -12.04 -63.30
N ALA A 45 -80.27 -10.79 -63.24
CA ALA A 45 -79.58 -9.71 -62.51
C ALA A 45 -79.52 -9.97 -61.00
N LEU A 46 -80.59 -10.50 -60.41
CA LEU A 46 -80.59 -10.91 -59.01
C LEU A 46 -79.64 -12.09 -58.77
N SER A 47 -79.59 -13.07 -59.68
CA SER A 47 -78.67 -14.20 -59.59
C SER A 47 -77.21 -13.75 -59.64
N THR A 48 -76.84 -12.83 -60.55
CA THR A 48 -75.49 -12.24 -60.59
C THR A 48 -75.17 -11.52 -59.30
N ARG A 49 -76.09 -10.69 -58.79
CA ARG A 49 -75.88 -9.96 -57.54
C ARG A 49 -75.73 -10.87 -56.33
N PHE A 50 -76.47 -11.98 -56.27
CA PHE A 50 -76.29 -12.98 -55.22
C PHE A 50 -74.92 -13.65 -55.31
N SER A 51 -74.47 -14.02 -56.51
CA SER A 51 -73.12 -14.54 -56.72
C SER A 51 -72.04 -13.55 -56.28
N ASP A 52 -72.13 -12.28 -56.67
CA ASP A 52 -71.18 -11.24 -56.27
C ASP A 52 -71.17 -11.02 -54.74
N HIS A 53 -72.35 -11.14 -54.11
CA HIS A 53 -72.46 -11.05 -52.66
C HIS A 53 -71.84 -12.27 -51.98
N ASP A 54 -72.03 -13.48 -52.51
CA ASP A 54 -71.42 -14.71 -52.00
C ASP A 54 -69.89 -14.61 -52.07
N ASP A 55 -69.34 -14.20 -53.21
CA ASP A 55 -67.89 -13.97 -53.39
C ASP A 55 -67.33 -12.96 -52.38
N ARG A 56 -68.06 -11.85 -52.16
CA ARG A 56 -67.65 -10.82 -51.18
C ARG A 56 -67.77 -11.30 -49.74
N ILE A 57 -68.71 -12.19 -49.44
CA ILE A 57 -68.82 -12.82 -48.11
C ILE A 57 -67.62 -13.72 -47.89
N GLU A 58 -67.23 -14.53 -48.88
CA GLU A 58 -66.03 -15.37 -48.81
C GLU A 58 -64.75 -14.52 -48.58
N GLU A 59 -64.56 -13.43 -49.32
CA GLU A 59 -63.41 -12.53 -49.12
C GLU A 59 -63.38 -11.93 -47.70
N LEU A 60 -64.54 -11.57 -47.14
CA LEU A 60 -64.63 -11.03 -45.79
C LEU A 60 -64.32 -12.08 -44.72
N LEU A 61 -64.71 -13.34 -44.95
CA LEU A 61 -64.38 -14.46 -44.07
C LEU A 61 -62.87 -14.72 -44.08
N ASP A 62 -62.24 -14.80 -45.26
CA ASP A 62 -60.79 -14.97 -45.39
C ASP A 62 -60.00 -13.85 -44.69
N ARG A 63 -60.50 -12.61 -44.81
CA ARG A 63 -59.91 -11.46 -44.13
C ARG A 63 -60.08 -11.53 -42.61
N ALA A 64 -61.24 -12.02 -42.14
CA ALA A 64 -61.49 -12.20 -40.72
C ALA A 64 -60.53 -13.24 -40.13
N ASP A 65 -60.37 -14.39 -40.79
CA ASP A 65 -59.43 -15.44 -40.38
C ASP A 65 -57.97 -14.92 -40.34
N THR A 66 -57.58 -14.14 -41.36
CA THR A 66 -56.27 -13.50 -41.39
C THR A 66 -56.07 -12.52 -40.23
N HIS A 67 -57.11 -11.75 -39.89
CA HIS A 67 -57.05 -10.81 -38.77
C HIS A 67 -57.02 -11.52 -37.43
N GLU A 68 -57.77 -12.62 -37.25
CA GLU A 68 -57.74 -13.45 -36.04
C GLU A 68 -56.32 -13.98 -35.79
N ALA A 69 -55.69 -14.57 -36.80
CA ALA A 69 -54.30 -15.03 -36.69
C ALA A 69 -53.30 -13.91 -36.34
N LYS A 70 -53.54 -12.69 -36.84
CA LYS A 70 -52.70 -11.52 -36.50
C LYS A 70 -52.93 -11.04 -35.07
N ILE A 71 -54.17 -11.09 -34.58
CA ILE A 71 -54.51 -10.75 -33.20
C ILE A 71 -53.82 -11.73 -32.25
N ASP A 72 -53.92 -13.04 -32.50
CA ASP A 72 -53.26 -14.07 -31.71
C ASP A 72 -51.74 -13.85 -31.64
N SER A 73 -51.12 -13.53 -32.77
CA SER A 73 -49.68 -13.21 -32.82
C SER A 73 -49.32 -11.97 -32.01
N LEU A 74 -50.17 -10.93 -32.02
CA LEU A 74 -49.94 -9.70 -31.25
C LEU A 74 -50.13 -9.92 -29.75
N GLU A 75 -51.11 -10.74 -29.36
CA GLU A 75 -51.32 -11.14 -27.97
C GLU A 75 -50.12 -11.92 -27.44
N ALA A 76 -49.62 -12.89 -28.21
CA ALA A 76 -48.42 -13.65 -27.86
C ALA A 76 -47.18 -12.74 -27.71
N ALA A 77 -46.97 -11.81 -28.65
CA ALA A 77 -45.87 -10.85 -28.56
C ALA A 77 -45.99 -9.90 -27.36
N THR A 78 -47.21 -9.47 -27.03
CA THR A 78 -47.47 -8.60 -25.87
C THR A 78 -47.19 -9.31 -24.56
N ALA A 79 -47.55 -10.60 -24.45
CA ALA A 79 -47.22 -11.41 -23.29
C ALA A 79 -45.71 -11.57 -23.13
N ALA A 80 -45.00 -11.91 -24.21
CA ALA A 80 -43.54 -12.05 -24.20
C ALA A 80 -42.84 -10.75 -23.79
N HIS A 81 -43.25 -9.60 -24.34
CA HIS A 81 -42.68 -8.31 -23.94
C HIS A 81 -42.98 -7.95 -22.48
N THR A 82 -44.13 -8.37 -21.95
CA THR A 82 -44.47 -8.16 -20.53
C THR A 82 -43.47 -8.91 -19.63
N ASP A 83 -43.18 -10.17 -19.96
CA ASP A 83 -42.20 -10.98 -19.24
C ASP A 83 -40.78 -10.37 -19.33
N GLU A 84 -40.38 -9.88 -20.51
CA GLU A 84 -39.10 -9.21 -20.70
C GLU A 84 -38.97 -7.92 -19.87
N ILE A 85 -40.03 -7.10 -19.81
CA ILE A 85 -40.07 -5.88 -19.00
C ILE A 85 -39.90 -6.22 -17.51
N ASP A 86 -40.58 -7.26 -17.02
CA ASP A 86 -40.47 -7.69 -15.64
C ASP A 86 -39.06 -8.22 -15.31
N ALA A 87 -38.44 -8.96 -16.23
CA ALA A 87 -37.05 -9.39 -16.10
C ALA A 87 -36.09 -8.21 -16.00
N VAL A 88 -36.19 -7.23 -16.91
CA VAL A 88 -35.34 -6.03 -16.91
C VAL A 88 -35.54 -5.21 -15.64
N LYS A 89 -36.78 -5.09 -15.16
CA LYS A 89 -37.11 -4.40 -13.91
C LYS A 89 -36.43 -5.04 -12.71
N ASN A 90 -36.46 -6.37 -12.62
CA ASN A 90 -35.80 -7.10 -11.54
C ASN A 90 -34.27 -6.94 -11.60
N THR A 91 -33.66 -7.11 -12.78
CA THR A 91 -32.22 -6.90 -12.94
C THR A 91 -31.81 -5.46 -12.60
N THR A 92 -32.61 -4.47 -12.99
CA THR A 92 -32.34 -3.06 -12.65
C THR A 92 -32.38 -2.83 -11.14
N LYS A 93 -33.32 -3.47 -10.44
CA LYS A 93 -33.39 -3.41 -8.98
C LYS A 93 -32.14 -4.04 -8.34
N ASP A 94 -31.76 -5.24 -8.76
CA ASP A 94 -30.59 -5.95 -8.21
C ASP A 94 -29.28 -5.17 -8.45
N HIS A 95 -29.14 -4.56 -9.64
CA HIS A 95 -28.03 -3.66 -9.93
C HIS A 95 -28.04 -2.42 -9.02
N GLY A 96 -29.20 -1.84 -8.75
CA GLY A 96 -29.33 -0.72 -7.81
C GLY A 96 -28.85 -1.07 -6.40
N GLU A 97 -29.23 -2.25 -5.90
CA GLU A 97 -28.75 -2.76 -4.60
C GLU A 97 -27.23 -2.97 -4.60
N THR A 98 -26.69 -3.56 -5.67
CA THR A 98 -25.25 -3.75 -5.85
C THR A 98 -24.47 -2.43 -5.85
N ILE A 99 -24.99 -1.42 -6.56
CA ILE A 99 -24.40 -0.08 -6.61
C ILE A 99 -24.36 0.55 -5.22
N ASN A 100 -25.45 0.43 -4.44
CA ASN A 100 -25.48 0.97 -3.07
C ASN A 100 -24.41 0.30 -2.19
N THR A 101 -24.29 -1.03 -2.22
CA THR A 101 -23.24 -1.74 -1.48
C THR A 101 -21.83 -1.32 -1.90
N LEU A 102 -21.60 -1.12 -3.21
CA LEU A 102 -20.30 -0.65 -3.69
C LEU A 102 -20.01 0.79 -3.26
N ALA A 103 -21.02 1.66 -3.22
CA ALA A 103 -20.88 3.02 -2.74
C ALA A 103 -20.49 3.05 -1.25
N GLU A 104 -21.18 2.29 -0.41
CA GLU A 104 -20.86 2.16 1.01
C GLU A 104 -19.43 1.65 1.24
N ARG A 105 -19.03 0.60 0.51
CA ARG A 105 -17.66 0.07 0.57
C ARG A 105 -16.62 1.08 0.12
N THR A 106 -16.93 1.89 -0.89
CA THR A 106 -16.02 2.93 -1.38
C THR A 106 -15.82 4.00 -0.33
N SER A 107 -16.90 4.48 0.31
CA SER A 107 -16.82 5.45 1.40
C SER A 107 -16.04 4.91 2.60
N GLN A 108 -16.25 3.64 2.98
CA GLN A 108 -15.48 3.03 4.06
C GLN A 108 -13.99 2.92 3.72
N ASN A 109 -13.67 2.56 2.47
CA ASN A 109 -12.27 2.50 2.03
C ASN A 109 -11.61 3.88 2.04
N GLU A 110 -12.32 4.93 1.61
CA GLU A 110 -11.82 6.30 1.65
C GLU A 110 -11.53 6.76 3.09
N ALA A 111 -12.43 6.46 4.03
CA ALA A 111 -12.20 6.70 5.45
C ALA A 111 -10.97 5.95 5.98
N ASN A 112 -10.86 4.65 5.68
CA ASN A 112 -9.71 3.84 6.09
C ASN A 112 -8.39 4.38 5.52
N ILE A 113 -8.39 4.84 4.26
CA ILE A 113 -7.21 5.44 3.62
C ILE A 113 -6.81 6.73 4.34
N GLY A 114 -7.78 7.56 4.75
CA GLY A 114 -7.56 8.73 5.58
C GLY A 114 -6.87 8.37 6.90
N ASP A 115 -7.47 7.46 7.68
CA ASP A 115 -6.92 7.02 8.97
C ASP A 115 -5.50 6.44 8.85
N ILE A 116 -5.24 5.67 7.79
CA ILE A 116 -3.91 5.11 7.51
C ILE A 116 -2.91 6.22 7.17
N SER A 117 -3.33 7.23 6.40
CA SER A 117 -2.45 8.34 6.02
C SER A 117 -2.04 9.16 7.25
N ASP A 118 -3.01 9.51 8.11
CA ASP A 118 -2.75 10.19 9.38
C ASP A 118 -1.82 9.36 10.28
N GLY A 119 -2.02 8.04 10.33
CA GLY A 119 -1.16 7.13 11.07
C GLY A 119 0.28 7.08 10.53
N ILE A 120 0.47 7.13 9.21
CA ILE A 120 1.80 7.18 8.59
C ILE A 120 2.50 8.49 8.92
N GLU A 121 1.80 9.63 8.87
CA GLU A 121 2.36 10.94 9.25
C GLU A 121 2.84 10.95 10.69
N ALA A 122 2.02 10.46 11.63
CA ALA A 122 2.39 10.39 13.04
C ALA A 122 3.62 9.49 13.30
N VAL A 123 3.75 8.39 12.56
CA VAL A 123 4.95 7.52 12.64
C VAL A 123 6.18 8.21 12.05
N ALA A 124 6.03 8.94 10.93
CA ALA A 124 7.12 9.69 10.33
C ALA A 124 7.65 10.76 11.28
N ASP A 125 6.76 11.52 11.94
CA ASP A 125 7.12 12.52 12.94
C ASP A 125 7.84 11.86 14.13
N SER A 126 7.30 10.76 14.66
CA SER A 126 7.93 10.04 15.78
C SER A 126 9.33 9.49 15.42
N LEU A 127 9.53 9.09 14.17
CA LEU A 127 10.83 8.61 13.70
C LEU A 127 11.84 9.76 13.54
N ALA A 128 11.39 10.94 13.08
CA ALA A 128 12.21 12.13 13.00
C ALA A 128 12.69 12.56 14.40
N ASP A 129 11.76 12.66 15.36
CA ASP A 129 12.08 12.99 16.75
C ASP A 129 13.09 12.00 17.37
N LEU A 130 12.92 10.70 17.09
CA LEU A 130 13.83 9.66 17.59
C LEU A 130 15.22 9.76 16.94
N SER A 131 15.29 10.16 15.67
CA SER A 131 16.55 10.38 14.95
C SER A 131 17.32 11.54 15.58
N ASP A 132 16.65 12.68 15.80
CA ASP A 132 17.26 13.86 16.41
C ASP A 132 17.79 13.56 17.82
N GLU A 133 17.00 12.85 18.64
CA GLU A 133 17.42 12.43 19.98
C GLU A 133 18.59 11.44 19.94
N ALA A 134 18.68 10.57 18.92
CA ALA A 134 19.80 9.66 18.76
C ALA A 134 21.09 10.43 18.43
N ASP A 135 21.01 11.41 17.54
CA ASP A 135 22.14 12.27 17.17
C ASP A 135 22.64 13.07 18.38
N ASP A 136 21.73 13.68 19.16
CA ASP A 136 22.07 14.40 20.39
C ASP A 136 22.78 13.50 21.42
N ARG A 137 22.33 12.25 21.57
CA ARG A 137 22.96 11.27 22.47
C ARG A 137 24.34 10.86 22.00
N PHE A 138 24.55 10.67 20.70
CA PHE A 138 25.87 10.36 20.18
C PHE A 138 26.84 11.53 20.36
N GLU A 139 26.41 12.77 20.10
CA GLU A 139 27.24 13.95 20.34
C GLU A 139 27.60 14.09 21.83
N ALA A 140 26.65 13.85 22.73
CA ALA A 140 26.89 13.85 24.17
C ALA A 140 27.88 12.75 24.60
N ALA A 141 27.74 11.54 24.04
CA ALA A 141 28.62 10.42 24.34
C ALA A 141 30.06 10.68 23.86
N ASP A 142 30.23 11.28 22.68
CA ASP A 142 31.55 11.65 22.17
C ASP A 142 32.22 12.72 23.05
N LYS A 143 31.50 13.76 23.46
CA LYS A 143 32.01 14.75 24.44
C LYS A 143 32.45 14.12 25.75
N GLN A 144 31.69 13.14 26.25
CA GLN A 144 32.05 12.40 27.47
C GLN A 144 33.30 11.53 27.27
N ARG A 145 33.44 10.88 26.11
CA ARG A 145 34.62 10.09 25.76
C ARG A 145 35.87 10.97 25.69
N ASP A 146 35.79 12.12 25.05
CA ASP A 146 36.91 13.06 24.96
C ASP A 146 37.32 13.57 26.35
N ALA A 147 36.35 13.91 27.20
CA ALA A 147 36.63 14.32 28.58
C ALA A 147 37.28 13.19 29.41
N LEU A 148 36.83 11.95 29.23
CA LEU A 148 37.43 10.80 29.90
C LEU A 148 38.87 10.54 29.41
N ALA A 149 39.11 10.66 28.10
CA ALA A 149 40.45 10.51 27.52
C ALA A 149 41.42 11.55 28.10
N ALA A 150 41.03 12.83 28.11
CA ALA A 150 41.84 13.89 28.70
C ALA A 150 42.15 13.65 30.18
N ARG A 151 41.20 13.09 30.94
CA ARG A 151 41.42 12.73 32.34
C ARG A 151 42.39 11.56 32.52
N ILE A 152 42.34 10.58 31.62
CA ILE A 152 43.27 9.45 31.63
C ILE A 152 44.70 9.95 31.35
N ASP A 153 44.86 10.86 30.39
CA ASP A 153 46.16 11.46 30.08
C ASP A 153 46.71 12.26 31.29
N ASP A 154 45.89 13.11 31.94
CA ASP A 154 46.29 13.83 33.15
C ASP A 154 46.71 12.89 34.30
N HIS A 155 45.96 11.82 34.52
CA HIS A 155 46.34 10.81 35.53
C HIS A 155 47.63 10.07 35.14
N ALA A 156 47.88 9.84 33.84
CA ALA A 156 49.11 9.19 33.38
C ALA A 156 50.33 10.08 33.64
N ASP A 157 50.21 11.38 33.37
CA ASP A 157 51.25 12.38 33.67
C ASP A 157 51.52 12.44 35.19
N GLN A 158 50.47 12.50 36.02
CA GLN A 158 50.60 12.48 37.49
C GLN A 158 51.30 11.22 38.02
N LEU A 159 51.01 10.05 37.44
CA LEU A 159 51.69 8.80 37.80
C LEU A 159 53.16 8.81 37.39
N SER A 160 53.49 9.43 36.26
CA SER A 160 54.88 9.62 35.82
C SER A 160 55.65 10.52 36.78
N ASP A 161 55.06 11.65 37.18
CA ASP A 161 55.67 12.57 38.14
C ASP A 161 55.88 11.89 39.50
N LEU A 162 54.86 11.17 40.00
CA LEU A 162 54.96 10.43 41.25
C LEU A 162 56.06 9.35 41.20
N ALA A 163 56.25 8.70 40.07
CA ALA A 163 57.32 7.71 39.90
C ALA A 163 58.71 8.36 39.98
N ALA A 164 58.89 9.53 39.37
CA ALA A 164 60.14 10.30 39.46
C ALA A 164 60.42 10.78 40.89
N ASP A 165 59.39 11.24 41.61
CA ASP A 165 59.51 11.63 43.02
C ASP A 165 59.94 10.44 43.90
N ILE A 166 59.37 9.25 43.67
CA ILE A 166 59.75 8.03 44.40
C ILE A 166 61.21 7.66 44.11
N GLU A 167 61.68 7.78 42.86
CA GLU A 167 63.07 7.53 42.49
C GLU A 167 64.02 8.50 43.20
N SER A 168 63.72 9.81 43.17
CA SER A 168 64.50 10.83 43.88
C SER A 168 64.56 10.57 45.39
N ILE A 169 63.42 10.25 46.03
CA ILE A 169 63.38 9.93 47.46
C ILE A 169 64.20 8.67 47.76
N SER A 170 64.18 7.68 46.87
CA SER A 170 64.95 6.45 47.05
C SER A 170 66.46 6.72 46.99
N GLU A 171 66.90 7.61 46.09
CA GLU A 171 68.30 8.07 46.03
C GLU A 171 68.71 8.87 47.28
N ASP A 172 67.82 9.74 47.76
CA ASP A 172 68.04 10.50 48.99
C ASP A 172 68.19 9.56 50.20
N VAL A 173 67.33 8.54 50.30
CA VAL A 173 67.40 7.52 51.36
C VAL A 173 68.72 6.76 51.27
N ALA A 174 69.13 6.29 50.10
CA ALA A 174 70.41 5.59 49.93
C ALA A 174 71.61 6.46 50.32
N THR A 175 71.56 7.76 50.01
CA THR A 175 72.58 8.73 50.41
C THR A 175 72.62 8.90 51.93
N LEU A 176 71.45 8.99 52.58
CA LEU A 176 71.34 9.09 54.04
C LEU A 176 71.83 7.81 54.73
N GLU A 177 71.51 6.64 54.19
CA GLU A 177 72.00 5.35 54.69
C GLU A 177 73.52 5.27 54.61
N ALA A 178 74.13 5.64 53.47
CA ALA A 178 75.58 5.64 53.31
C ALA A 178 76.28 6.61 54.28
N ARG A 179 75.69 7.80 54.51
CA ARG A 179 76.24 8.75 55.50
C ARG A 179 76.11 8.22 56.92
N LEU A 180 75.01 7.54 57.24
CA LEU A 180 74.82 6.93 58.56
C LEU A 180 75.80 5.79 58.78
N ASP A 181 76.19 5.05 57.74
CA ASP A 181 77.22 4.00 57.81
C ASP A 181 78.64 4.59 57.96
N ASP A 182 78.95 5.69 57.25
CA ASP A 182 80.27 6.36 57.28
C ASP A 182 80.51 7.19 58.56
N ASP A 183 79.48 7.89 59.06
CA ASP A 183 79.47 8.45 60.42
C ASP A 183 79.17 7.37 61.50
N GLY A 184 78.99 6.12 61.08
CA GLY A 184 78.32 5.01 61.78
C GLY A 184 79.04 4.41 62.97
N ASP A 185 80.17 4.97 63.34
CA ASP A 185 80.75 4.69 64.65
C ASP A 185 81.15 6.00 65.33
N ILE A 186 80.12 6.83 65.59
CA ILE A 186 80.26 7.95 66.52
C ILE A 186 80.84 7.45 67.86
N ASP A 187 80.54 6.22 68.26
CA ASP A 187 81.11 5.61 69.46
C ASP A 187 82.62 5.34 69.30
N GLU A 188 83.12 4.83 68.16
CA GLU A 188 84.57 4.76 67.84
C GLU A 188 85.19 6.14 67.78
N ARG A 189 84.55 7.09 67.09
CA ARG A 189 85.10 8.44 66.94
C ARG A 189 85.18 9.17 68.27
N ILE A 190 84.23 8.91 69.18
CA ILE A 190 84.28 9.35 70.58
C ILE A 190 85.40 8.63 71.32
N ALA A 191 85.51 7.30 71.19
CA ALA A 191 86.57 6.52 71.85
C ALA A 191 87.98 6.95 71.42
N ASP A 192 88.19 7.23 70.14
CA ASP A 192 89.45 7.76 69.58
C ASP A 192 89.78 9.14 70.15
N LEU A 193 88.78 10.05 70.19
CA LEU A 193 88.96 11.38 70.79
C LEU A 193 89.24 11.30 72.30
N GLU A 194 88.56 10.40 73.03
CA GLU A 194 88.81 10.14 74.44
C GLU A 194 90.25 9.65 74.65
N ALA A 195 90.74 8.74 73.80
CA ALA A 195 92.12 8.25 73.83
C ALA A 195 93.15 9.36 73.54
N GLU A 196 92.92 10.19 72.51
CA GLU A 196 93.77 11.35 72.21
C GLU A 196 93.83 12.34 73.39
N ILE A 197 92.68 12.62 74.04
CA ILE A 197 92.60 13.51 75.21
C ILE A 197 93.43 12.95 76.37
N ASP A 198 93.34 11.65 76.64
CA ASP A 198 94.12 10.99 77.69
C ASP A 198 95.63 11.06 77.40
N GLU A 199 96.03 10.88 76.14
CA GLU A 199 97.43 11.00 75.72
C GLU A 199 97.95 12.44 75.89
N PHE A 200 97.16 13.44 75.49
CA PHE A 200 97.48 14.86 75.74
C PHE A 200 97.57 15.19 77.24
N ALA A 201 96.71 14.60 78.06
CA ALA A 201 96.74 14.78 79.52
C ALA A 201 98.05 14.23 80.11
N GLN A 202 98.47 13.03 79.69
CA GLN A 202 99.74 12.42 80.09
C GLN A 202 100.94 13.25 79.63
N TRP A 203 100.93 13.74 78.39
CA TRP A 203 101.99 14.61 77.88
C TRP A 203 102.12 15.91 78.69
N ARG A 204 100.98 16.52 79.07
CA ARG A 204 100.97 17.67 79.98
C ARG A 204 101.55 17.33 81.35
N GLU A 205 101.22 16.18 81.91
CA GLU A 205 101.77 15.74 83.19
C GLU A 205 103.28 15.51 83.11
N GLN A 206 103.78 14.90 82.03
CA GLN A 206 105.21 14.79 81.76
C GLN A 206 105.89 16.15 81.67
N ILE A 207 105.36 17.09 80.89
CA ILE A 207 105.90 18.46 80.81
C ILE A 207 105.95 19.10 82.18
N THR A 208 104.86 19.02 82.94
CA THR A 208 104.76 19.58 84.29
C THR A 208 105.80 18.94 85.22
N SER A 209 106.01 17.62 85.12
CA SER A 209 107.03 16.89 85.86
C SER A 209 108.45 17.29 85.47
N THR A 210 108.76 17.44 84.17
CA THR A 210 110.06 17.99 83.73
C THR A 210 110.25 19.43 84.17
N LEU A 211 109.21 20.27 84.16
CA LEU A 211 109.28 21.65 84.62
C LEU A 211 109.51 21.72 86.14
N MET A 212 108.88 20.84 86.91
CA MET A 212 109.12 20.69 88.35
C MET A 212 110.51 20.11 88.65
N THR A 213 111.02 19.22 87.80
CA THR A 213 112.37 18.63 87.92
C THR A 213 113.46 19.61 87.52
N VAL A 214 113.21 20.49 86.54
CA VAL A 214 114.12 21.56 86.09
C VAL A 214 114.00 22.81 86.98
N GLY A 215 112.86 23.06 87.61
CA GLY A 215 112.66 24.16 88.57
C GLY A 215 113.07 23.84 90.01
N GLY A 216 113.35 22.57 90.33
CA GLY A 216 113.81 22.11 91.65
C GLY A 216 115.33 21.95 91.79
N GLY A 217 116.10 22.31 90.75
CA GLY A 217 117.56 22.23 90.73
C GLY A 217 118.17 23.58 90.39
N ASP A 218 118.13 24.51 91.35
CA ASP A 218 119.12 25.58 91.57
C ASP A 218 118.77 26.25 92.92
N ASP A 219 118.85 25.43 93.98
CA ASP A 219 119.29 25.89 95.30
C ASP A 219 120.81 25.66 95.32
N GLU A 220 121.59 26.71 95.01
CA GLU A 220 122.94 26.97 95.55
C GLU A 220 123.35 28.43 95.30
#